data_AF-A0A392QHE9-F1
#
_entry.id   AF-A0A392QHE9-F1
#
_cell.length_a   1.000
_cell.length_b   1.000
_cell.length_c   1.000
_cell.angle_alpha   90.00
_cell.angle_beta   90.00
_cell.angle_gamma   90.00
#
_symmetry.space_group_name_H-M   'P 1'
#
loop_
_entity.id
_entity.type
_entity.pdbx_description
1 polymer ?
#
loop_
_entity_poly.entity_id
_entity_poly.type
_entity_poly.pdbx_seq_one_letter_code
_entity_poly.pdbx_strand_id
1 'polypeptide(L)' 'MSRAEDGTQQRDLLYDHFSEKDDFWFDFMADTGDGGNSSYAVARLLARPSIRTLKDDSEVTLPRGDLLLIGGDLA' A
#
# COMPACT_ATOMS: atom_id res chain seq x y z
N MET A 1 -11.93 -18.61 -47.03
CA MET A 1 -11.80 -19.56 -45.92
C MET A 1 -10.87 -18.97 -44.88
N SER A 2 -11.25 -19.18 -43.63
CA SER A 2 -10.77 -18.60 -42.38
C SER A 2 -9.26 -18.51 -42.17
N ARG A 3 -8.84 -17.35 -41.67
CA ARG A 3 -8.00 -17.33 -40.47
C ARG A 3 -8.50 -16.18 -39.60
N ALA A 4 -9.35 -16.51 -38.63
CA ALA A 4 -9.63 -15.61 -37.53
C ALA A 4 -8.36 -15.63 -36.67
N GLU A 5 -7.60 -14.55 -36.73
CA GLU A 5 -6.56 -14.28 -35.75
C GLU A 5 -7.26 -13.79 -34.49
N ASP A 6 -7.76 -14.73 -33.70
CA ASP A 6 -8.11 -14.45 -32.31
C ASP A 6 -6.80 -14.34 -31.52
N GLY A 7 -6.12 -13.22 -31.72
CA GLY A 7 -4.94 -12.84 -30.97
C GLY A 7 -5.37 -12.45 -29.57
N THR A 8 -5.55 -13.44 -28.71
CA THR A 8 -5.66 -13.25 -27.27
C THR A 8 -4.35 -12.59 -26.84
N GLN A 9 -4.35 -11.25 -26.80
CA GLN A 9 -3.30 -10.45 -26.19
C GLN A 9 -3.18 -10.95 -24.75
N GLN A 10 -2.22 -11.84 -24.51
CA GLN A 10 -1.84 -12.27 -23.17
C GLN A 10 -1.26 -11.02 -22.52
N ARG A 11 -2.13 -10.22 -21.92
CA ARG A 11 -1.72 -9.07 -21.13
C ARG A 11 -0.75 -9.60 -20.10
N ASP A 12 0.47 -9.08 -20.11
CA ASP A 12 1.40 -9.34 -19.03
C ASP A 12 0.67 -9.07 -17.72
N LEU A 13 0.60 -10.10 -16.87
CA LEU A 13 -0.03 -10.00 -15.54
C LEU A 13 0.87 -9.22 -14.56
N LEU A 14 2.01 -8.73 -15.04
CA LEU A 14 3.00 -8.03 -14.26
C LEU A 14 2.63 -6.55 -14.21
N TYR A 15 2.47 -6.03 -12.99
CA TYR A 15 2.27 -4.62 -12.72
C TYR A 15 3.63 -3.94 -12.51
N ASP A 16 3.96 -3.00 -13.38
CA ASP A 16 5.24 -2.28 -13.41
C ASP A 16 5.09 -0.77 -13.13
N HIS A 17 3.94 -0.31 -12.64
CA HIS A 17 3.61 1.12 -12.49
C HIS A 17 4.58 1.93 -11.62
N PHE A 18 5.42 1.25 -10.82
CA PHE A 18 6.42 1.85 -9.94
C PHE A 18 7.86 1.43 -10.29
N SER A 19 8.08 0.83 -11.47
CA SER A 19 9.40 0.32 -11.91
C SER A 19 10.46 1.42 -12.06
N GLU A 20 10.03 2.65 -12.32
CA GLU A 20 10.90 3.83 -12.48
C GLU A 20 11.32 4.46 -11.14
N LYS A 21 10.81 3.98 -10.00
CA LYS A 21 11.17 4.52 -8.68
C LYS A 21 12.41 3.83 -8.13
N ASP A 22 13.33 4.62 -7.59
CA ASP A 22 14.51 4.11 -6.88
C ASP A 22 14.13 3.35 -5.59
N ASP A 23 13.10 3.86 -4.88
CA ASP A 23 12.58 3.28 -3.63
C ASP A 23 11.06 3.07 -3.72
N PHE A 24 10.58 1.98 -3.10
CA PHE A 24 9.16 1.67 -3.00
C PHE A 24 8.70 1.63 -1.55
N TRP A 25 7.73 2.48 -1.22
CA TRP A 25 7.11 2.54 0.11
C TRP A 25 5.71 1.98 0.05
N PHE A 26 5.33 1.19 1.06
CA PHE A 26 3.96 0.73 1.24
C PHE A 26 3.57 0.84 2.71
N ASP A 27 2.32 1.18 2.94
CA ASP A 27 1.72 1.21 4.26
C ASP A 27 1.13 -0.18 4.54
N PHE A 28 1.42 -0.73 5.72
CA PHE A 28 0.80 -1.96 6.21
C PHE A 28 0.03 -1.66 7.47
N MET A 29 -1.22 -2.12 7.52
CA MET A 29 -2.02 -2.12 8.74
C MET A 29 -2.57 -3.52 8.98
N ALA A 30 -2.52 -3.99 10.21
CA ALA A 30 -3.25 -5.16 10.66
C ALA A 30 -4.01 -4.75 11.91
N ASP A 31 -5.30 -5.07 11.92
CA ASP A 31 -6.25 -4.63 12.94
C ASP A 31 -6.44 -3.09 13.01
N THR A 32 -7.67 -2.68 13.35
CA THR A 32 -8.06 -1.29 13.60
C THR A 32 -8.43 -1.05 15.06
N GLY A 33 -8.51 -2.14 15.85
CA GLY A 33 -9.13 -2.20 17.16
C GLY A 33 -10.65 -2.12 17.08
N ASP A 34 -11.29 -2.27 18.24
CA ASP A 34 -12.75 -2.33 18.36
C ASP A 34 -13.38 -0.95 18.58
N GLY A 35 -14.40 -0.63 17.77
CA GLY A 35 -15.19 0.59 17.90
C GLY A 35 -14.67 1.78 17.09
N GLY A 36 -15.42 2.88 17.14
CA GLY A 36 -15.20 4.03 16.24
C GLY A 36 -13.93 4.82 16.55
N ASN A 37 -13.58 5.02 17.82
CA ASN A 37 -12.46 5.87 18.21
C ASN A 37 -11.09 5.24 17.84
N SER A 38 -10.93 3.95 18.14
CA SER A 38 -9.75 3.15 17.76
C SER A 38 -9.59 3.11 16.24
N SER A 39 -10.66 2.74 15.53
CA SER A 39 -10.68 2.70 14.07
C SER A 39 -10.32 4.05 13.45
N TYR A 40 -10.91 5.14 13.96
CA TYR A 40 -10.62 6.49 13.49
C TYR A 40 -9.17 6.89 13.73
N ALA A 41 -8.58 6.54 14.88
CA ALA A 41 -7.20 6.86 15.19
C ALA A 41 -6.23 6.23 14.16
N VAL A 42 -6.42 4.94 13.84
CA VAL A 42 -5.62 4.22 12.84
C VAL A 42 -5.84 4.80 11.45
N ALA A 43 -7.09 4.96 11.01
CA ALA A 43 -7.41 5.52 9.71
C ALA A 43 -6.85 6.93 9.52
N ARG A 44 -6.91 7.78 10.56
CA ARG A 44 -6.35 9.13 10.54
C ARG A 44 -4.83 9.12 10.39
N LEU A 45 -4.14 8.15 11.00
CA LEU A 45 -2.68 8.02 10.89
C LEU A 45 -2.28 7.62 9.46
N LEU A 46 -2.95 6.61 8.89
CA LEU A 46 -2.75 6.17 7.50
C LEU A 46 -3.08 7.29 6.49
N ALA A 47 -4.08 8.11 6.80
CA ALA A 47 -4.47 9.25 5.97
C ALA A 47 -3.51 10.44 6.04
N ARG A 48 -2.36 10.37 6.73
CA ARG A 48 -1.37 11.46 6.73
C ARG A 48 -0.52 11.45 5.45
N PRO A 49 -0.11 12.62 4.91
CA PRO A 49 0.83 12.68 3.79
C PRO A 49 2.24 12.19 4.13
N SER A 50 2.59 12.26 5.41
CA SER A 50 3.85 11.77 5.97
C SER A 50 3.67 11.46 7.45
N ILE A 51 4.53 10.58 7.98
CA ILE A 51 4.53 10.17 9.39
C ILE A 51 5.85 10.60 10.02
N ARG A 52 5.77 11.38 11.09
CA ARG A 52 6.92 11.69 11.95
C ARG A 52 7.01 10.69 13.08
N THR A 53 8.16 10.07 13.25
CA THR A 53 8.42 9.06 14.27
C THR A 53 9.87 9.13 14.74
N LEU A 54 10.23 8.36 15.76
CA LEU A 54 11.60 8.22 16.24
C LEU A 54 12.23 6.96 15.65
N LYS A 55 13.47 7.08 15.19
CA LYS A 55 14.35 5.97 14.82
C LYS A 55 15.67 6.21 15.54
N ASP A 56 16.05 5.31 16.44
CA ASP A 56 17.30 5.39 17.22
C ASP A 56 17.50 6.77 17.88
N ASP A 57 16.49 7.21 18.65
CA ASP A 57 16.42 8.51 19.33
C ASP A 57 16.45 9.76 18.42
N SER A 58 16.42 9.59 17.10
CA SER A 58 16.37 10.67 16.12
C SER A 58 14.99 10.77 15.48
N GLU A 59 14.47 12.00 15.31
CA GLU A 59 13.22 12.22 14.59
C GLU A 59 13.42 11.96 13.09
N VAL A 60 12.59 11.11 12.51
CA VAL A 60 12.55 10.81 11.09
C VAL A 60 11.15 11.09 10.54
N THR A 61 11.09 11.50 9.28
CA THR A 61 9.84 11.66 8.54
C THR A 61 9.77 10.61 7.46
N LEU A 62 8.76 9.73 7.54
CA LEU A 62 8.48 8.70 6.55
C LEU A 62 7.48 9.23 5.53
N PRO A 63 7.67 8.95 4.22
CA PRO A 63 6.69 9.27 3.20
C PRO A 63 5.46 8.38 3.32
N ARG A 64 4.36 8.78 2.68
CA ARG A 64 3.20 7.91 2.45
C ARG A 64 3.56 6.77 1.50
N GLY A 65 3.03 5.57 1.75
CA GLY A 65 3.15 4.45 0.84
C GLY A 65 2.34 4.60 -0.46
N ASP A 66 2.88 4.07 -1.55
CA ASP A 66 2.20 3.96 -2.85
C ASP A 66 1.15 2.85 -2.88
N LEU A 67 1.26 1.92 -1.92
CA LEU A 67 0.35 0.79 -1.74
C LEU A 67 -0.04 0.71 -0.27
N LEU A 68 -1.34 0.55 0.01
CA LEU A 68 -1.84 0.20 1.34
C LEU A 68 -2.20 -1.29 1.34
N LEU A 69 -1.48 -2.07 2.15
CA LEU A 69 -1.83 -3.45 2.43
C LEU A 69 -2.62 -3.52 3.74
N ILE A 70 -3.90 -3.86 3.60
CA ILE A 70 -4.78 -4.11 4.75
C ILE A 70 -4.69 -5.61 5.06
N GLY A 71 -4.00 -5.93 6.15
CA GLY A 71 -4.02 -7.24 6.76
C GLY A 71 -5.36 -7.55 7.43
N GLY A 72 -5.54 -8.81 7.82
CA GLY A 72 -6.65 -9.22 8.67
C GLY A 72 -6.32 -9.10 10.15
N ASP A 73 -7.31 -9.40 10.98
CA ASP A 73 -7.09 -9.75 12.36
C ASP A 73 -6.50 -11.18 12.41
N LEU A 74 -5.32 -11.33 13.03
CA LEU A 74 -4.69 -12.65 13.23
C LEU A 74 -5.26 -13.24 14.51
N ALA A 75 -6.46 -13.82 14.40
CA ALA A 75 -7.05 -14.65 15.44
C ALA A 75 -6.30 -15.98 15.61
#